data_AF-N9FC90-F1
#
_entry.id   AF-N9FC90-F1
#
_cell.length_a   1.000
_cell.length_b   1.000
_cell.length_c   1.000
_cell.angle_alpha   90.00
_cell.angle_beta   90.00
_cell.angle_gamma   90.00
#
_symmetry.space_group_name_H-M   'P 1'
#
loop_
_entity.id
_entity.type
_entity.pdbx_description
1 polymer ?
#
loop_
_entity_poly.entity_id
_entity_poly.type
_entity_poly.pdbx_seq_one_letter_code
_entity_poly.pdbx_strand_id
1 'polypeptide(L)'
;MAKVIDADSGAIELLGNEKKDMMPADLIQRSFGRLKAHSLDENLGLLSCYMESENNNAIWSPMGQTAKFNSQSSLQTFERIADYYYENYKFFLDTKRYND
;
A
#
# COMPACT_ATOMS: atom_id res chain seq x y z
N MET A 1 -7.84 -20.08 12.60
CA MET A 1 -9.32 -19.98 12.62
C MET A 1 -9.90 -21.39 12.68
N ALA A 2 -11.10 -21.58 13.21
CA ALA A 2 -11.75 -22.90 13.28
C ALA A 2 -13.12 -22.82 12.61
N LYS A 3 -13.54 -23.90 11.96
CA LYS A 3 -14.87 -24.02 11.36
C LYS A 3 -15.72 -24.86 12.29
N VAL A 4 -16.88 -24.34 12.71
CA VAL A 4 -17.85 -25.13 13.48
C VAL A 4 -18.45 -26.16 12.53
N ILE A 5 -18.32 -27.44 12.90
CA ILE A 5 -18.85 -28.56 12.11
C ILE A 5 -20.20 -29.00 12.68
N ASP A 6 -20.39 -28.86 13.99
CA ASP A 6 -21.64 -29.12 14.68
C ASP A 6 -21.76 -28.18 15.89
N ALA A 7 -22.79 -27.34 15.87
CA ALA A 7 -23.03 -26.33 16.90
C ALA A 7 -23.63 -26.90 18.18
N ASP A 8 -24.35 -28.03 18.10
CA ASP A 8 -25.04 -28.64 19.24
C ASP A 8 -24.09 -29.50 20.08
N SER A 9 -23.12 -30.16 19.44
CA SER A 9 -22.05 -30.90 20.13
C SER A 9 -20.79 -30.07 20.43
N GLY A 10 -20.70 -28.85 19.89
CA GLY A 10 -19.52 -27.99 20.01
C GLY A 10 -18.31 -28.49 19.22
N ALA A 11 -18.52 -29.40 18.26
CA ALA A 11 -17.44 -29.92 17.45
C ALA A 11 -16.92 -28.85 16.46
N ILE A 12 -15.61 -28.63 16.52
CA ILE A 12 -14.90 -27.69 15.66
C ILE A 12 -13.81 -28.40 14.88
N GLU A 13 -13.65 -28.02 13.61
CA GLU A 13 -12.53 -28.40 12.77
C GLU A 13 -11.51 -27.28 12.81
N LEU A 14 -10.26 -27.60 13.19
CA LEU A 14 -9.16 -26.67 13.05
C LEU A 14 -8.88 -26.49 11.57
N LEU A 15 -9.04 -25.27 11.06
CA LEU A 15 -8.62 -24.97 9.69
C LEU A 15 -7.10 -25.21 9.61
N GLY A 16 -6.67 -25.98 8.63
CA GLY A 16 -5.27 -26.32 8.42
C GLY A 16 -4.39 -25.07 8.26
N ASN A 17 -3.11 -25.21 8.56
CA ASN A 17 -2.14 -24.13 8.33
C ASN A 17 -1.98 -23.92 6.83
N GLU A 18 -2.57 -22.85 6.29
CA GLU A 18 -2.26 -22.38 4.94
C GLU A 18 -0.88 -21.71 4.95
N LYS A 19 0.07 -22.27 4.19
CA LYS A 19 1.32 -21.60 3.90
C LYS A 19 1.06 -20.55 2.82
N LYS A 20 0.90 -19.30 3.25
CA LYS A 20 0.84 -18.15 2.34
C LYS A 20 2.25 -17.62 2.09
N ASP A 21 2.56 -17.23 0.86
CA ASP A 21 3.80 -16.52 0.56
C ASP A 21 3.80 -15.16 1.28
N MET A 22 4.77 -14.94 2.17
CA MET A 22 4.89 -13.71 2.96
C MET A 22 5.75 -12.65 2.28
N MET A 23 6.35 -12.95 1.13
CA MET A 23 7.18 -12.00 0.38
C MET A 23 6.50 -10.64 0.16
N PRO A 24 5.20 -10.54 -0.16
CA PRO A 24 4.55 -9.24 -0.30
C PRO A 24 4.57 -8.41 0.99
N ALA A 25 4.32 -9.02 2.15
CA ALA A 25 4.38 -8.34 3.44
C ALA A 25 5.80 -7.86 3.77
N ASP A 26 6.80 -8.71 3.51
CA ASP A 26 8.21 -8.36 3.70
C ASP A 26 8.64 -7.20 2.79
N LEU A 27 8.17 -7.19 1.53
CA LEU A 27 8.45 -6.12 0.58
C LEU A 27 7.80 -4.80 0.99
N ILE A 28 6.57 -4.82 1.48
CA ILE A 28 5.88 -3.64 2.04
C ILE A 28 6.70 -3.10 3.22
N GLN A 29 7.06 -3.94 4.19
CA GLN A 29 7.80 -3.50 5.38
C GLN A 29 9.19 -2.94 5.02
N ARG A 30 9.92 -3.61 4.14
CA ARG A 30 11.27 -3.15 3.72
C ARG A 30 11.18 -1.84 2.94
N SER A 31 10.21 -1.70 2.05
CA SER A 31 10.03 -0.49 1.26
C SER A 31 9.61 0.70 2.15
N PHE A 32 8.67 0.47 3.06
CA PHE A 32 8.28 1.48 4.04
C PHE A 32 9.45 1.90 4.95
N GLY A 33 10.26 0.95 5.42
CA GLY A 33 11.44 1.24 6.23
C GLY A 33 12.45 2.15 5.51
N ARG A 34 12.69 1.90 4.21
CA ARG A 34 13.55 2.77 3.37
C ARG A 34 12.93 4.15 3.17
N LEU A 35 11.65 4.23 2.83
CA LEU A 35 10.93 5.50 2.67
C LEU A 35 11.01 6.33 3.95
N LYS A 36 10.76 5.71 5.11
CA LYS A 36 10.81 6.37 6.41
C LYS A 36 12.23 6.82 6.78
N ALA A 37 13.25 6.03 6.47
CA ALA A 37 14.64 6.38 6.76
C ALA A 37 15.14 7.58 5.94
N HIS A 38 14.59 7.80 4.74
CA HIS A 38 14.98 8.87 3.83
C HIS A 38 14.04 10.07 3.85
N SER A 39 12.83 9.95 4.39
CA SER A 39 11.89 11.07 4.56
C SER A 39 12.14 11.79 5.87
N LEU A 40 12.80 12.95 5.79
CA LEU A 40 13.05 13.84 6.94
C LEU A 40 11.89 14.81 7.20
N ASP A 41 10.97 14.98 6.24
CA ASP A 41 9.85 15.89 6.34
C ASP A 41 8.60 15.17 6.88
N GLU A 42 8.13 15.61 8.04
CA GLU A 42 6.92 15.08 8.68
C GLU A 42 5.63 15.54 8.01
N ASN A 43 5.69 16.56 7.14
CA ASN A 43 4.55 17.04 6.35
C ASN A 43 4.32 16.21 5.08
N LEU A 44 5.18 15.24 4.78
CA LEU A 44 5.01 14.30 3.68
C LEU A 44 4.45 12.97 4.20
N GLY A 45 3.32 12.57 3.63
CA GLY A 45 2.71 11.26 3.90
C GLY A 45 3.48 10.17 3.17
N LEU A 46 3.66 9.03 3.82
CA LEU A 46 4.33 7.86 3.26
C LEU A 46 3.33 6.73 3.08
N LEU A 47 3.42 6.02 1.95
CA LEU A 47 2.62 4.83 1.68
C LEU A 47 3.52 3.79 1.00
N SER A 48 3.44 2.55 1.48
CA SER A 48 3.98 1.38 0.82
C SER A 48 2.89 0.33 0.69
N CYS A 49 2.63 -0.09 -0.54
CA CYS A 49 1.66 -1.12 -0.86
C CYS A 49 2.27 -2.12 -1.85
N TYR A 50 1.73 -3.34 -1.84
CA TYR A 50 2.05 -4.35 -2.84
C TYR A 50 0.83 -4.52 -3.73
N MET A 51 0.99 -4.23 -5.02
CA MET A 51 -0.07 -4.40 -6.01
C MET A 51 0.08 -5.79 -6.62
N GLU A 52 -0.83 -6.70 -6.30
CA GLU A 52 -0.90 -8.02 -6.92
C GLU A 52 -1.88 -7.98 -8.11
N SER A 53 -1.56 -8.67 -9.21
CA SER A 53 -2.41 -8.65 -10.42
C SER A 53 -3.70 -9.44 -10.21
N GLU A 54 -4.68 -9.20 -11.08
CA GLU A 54 -6.12 -9.56 -11.02
C GLU A 54 -6.52 -10.99 -10.59
N ASN A 55 -5.60 -11.93 -10.45
CA ASN A 55 -5.91 -13.35 -10.22
C ASN A 55 -5.74 -13.82 -8.76
N ASN A 56 -5.21 -13.00 -7.86
CA ASN A 56 -5.10 -13.34 -6.44
C ASN A 56 -5.85 -12.31 -5.59
N ASN A 57 -6.98 -12.73 -4.99
CA ASN A 57 -7.77 -11.96 -4.02
C ASN A 57 -7.02 -11.67 -2.69
N ALA A 58 -5.69 -11.77 -2.67
CA ALA A 58 -4.86 -11.49 -1.52
C ALA A 58 -4.65 -9.97 -1.42
N ILE A 59 -5.61 -9.29 -0.77
CA ILE A 59 -5.42 -7.90 -0.37
C ILE A 59 -4.38 -7.89 0.77
N TRP A 60 -3.14 -7.53 0.45
CA TRP A 60 -2.10 -7.27 1.44
C TRP A 60 -2.32 -5.89 2.06
N SER A 61 -2.35 -5.82 3.38
CA SER A 61 -2.54 -4.54 4.07
C SER A 61 -1.35 -3.61 3.78
N PRO A 62 -1.59 -2.40 3.26
CA PRO A 62 -0.52 -1.44 3.04
C PRO A 62 0.02 -0.91 4.38
N MET A 63 1.22 -0.33 4.34
CA MET A 63 1.83 0.35 5.48
C MET A 63 1.99 1.83 5.14
N GLY A 64 1.61 2.72 6.06
CA GLY A 64 1.66 4.15 5.81
C GLY A 64 1.93 4.98 7.06
N GLN A 65 2.38 6.21 6.81
CA GLN A 65 2.52 7.29 7.80
C GLN A 65 1.73 8.48 7.28
N THR A 66 0.82 9.01 8.10
CA THR A 66 0.07 10.22 7.76
C THR A 66 1.00 11.44 7.76
N ALA A 67 0.76 12.33 6.81
CA ALA A 67 1.39 13.65 6.80
C ALA A 67 0.90 14.49 7.99
N LYS A 68 1.79 15.30 8.57
CA LYS A 68 1.37 16.43 9.40
C LYS A 68 0.84 17.56 8.52
N PHE A 69 -0.08 18.33 9.07
CA PHE A 69 -0.63 19.49 8.39
C PHE A 69 0.47 20.56 8.23
N ASN A 70 0.75 20.94 6.98
CA ASN A 70 1.66 22.04 6.68
C ASN A 70 0.89 23.35 6.53
N SER A 71 1.06 24.26 7.49
CA SER A 71 0.42 25.58 7.50
C SER A 71 0.97 26.54 6.45
N GLN A 72 2.09 26.21 5.80
CA GLN A 72 2.69 27.01 4.72
C GLN A 72 2.19 26.57 3.34
N SER A 73 1.48 25.44 3.26
CA SER A 73 0.92 24.96 2.00
C SER A 73 -0.38 25.68 1.66
N SER A 74 -0.47 26.23 0.45
CA SER A 74 -1.70 26.81 -0.07
C SER A 74 -2.53 25.75 -0.80
N LEU A 75 -3.82 25.67 -0.48
CA LEU A 75 -4.77 24.80 -1.19
C LEU A 75 -4.75 25.07 -2.70
N GLN A 76 -4.67 26.36 -3.08
CA GLN A 76 -4.63 26.79 -4.47
C GLN A 76 -3.39 26.23 -5.21
N THR A 77 -2.26 26.08 -4.51
CA THR A 77 -1.06 25.46 -5.07
C THR A 77 -1.29 23.98 -5.34
N PHE A 78 -1.92 23.25 -4.41
CA PHE A 78 -2.24 21.84 -4.61
C PHE A 78 -3.25 21.61 -5.73
N GLU A 79 -4.29 22.43 -5.82
CA GLU A 79 -5.26 22.40 -6.92
C GLU A 79 -4.54 22.59 -8.27
N ARG A 80 -3.64 23.57 -8.35
CA ARG A 80 -2.90 23.83 -9.59
C ARG A 80 -1.94 22.71 -9.98
N ILE A 81 -1.31 22.07 -8.99
CA ILE A 81 -0.47 20.89 -9.21
C ILE A 81 -1.35 19.73 -9.72
N ALA A 82 -2.52 19.50 -9.11
CA ALA A 82 -3.44 18.45 -9.54
C ALA A 82 -3.94 18.69 -10.97
N ASP A 83 -4.35 19.91 -11.31
CA ASP A 83 -4.74 20.30 -12.67
C ASP A 83 -3.62 19.99 -13.66
N TYR A 84 -2.38 20.39 -13.34
CA TYR A 84 -1.22 20.14 -14.18
C TYR A 84 -0.99 18.65 -14.42
N TYR A 85 -1.06 17.83 -13.37
CA TYR A 85 -0.95 16.37 -13.49
C TYR A 85 -2.06 15.79 -14.37
N TYR A 86 -3.29 16.26 -14.22
CA TYR A 86 -4.44 15.76 -14.98
C TYR A 86 -4.32 16.10 -16.47
N GLU A 87 -3.90 17.33 -16.78
CA GLU A 87 -3.68 17.79 -18.16
C GLU A 87 -2.46 17.13 -18.82
N ASN A 88 -1.44 16.78 -18.03
CA ASN A 88 -0.12 16.36 -18.52
C ASN A 88 0.26 14.92 -18.12
N TYR A 89 -0.72 14.07 -17.78
CA TYR A 89 -0.50 12.74 -17.21
C TYR A 89 0.47 11.87 -18.02
N LYS A 90 0.52 12.04 -19.34
CA LYS A 90 1.39 11.27 -20.26
C LYS A 90 2.87 11.40 -19.91
N PHE A 91 3.34 12.57 -19.47
CA PHE A 91 4.75 12.76 -19.08
C PHE A 91 5.12 12.00 -17.81
N PHE A 92 4.13 11.59 -17.02
CA PHE A 92 4.31 10.88 -15.75
C PHE A 92 4.06 9.37 -15.87
N LEU A 93 3.48 8.92 -16.97
CA LEU A 93 3.33 7.49 -17.30
C LEU A 93 4.56 6.91 -18.02
N ASP A 94 5.40 7.77 -18.61
CA ASP A 94 6.70 7.40 -19.18
C ASP A 94 7.76 7.22 -18.09
N THR A 95 7.52 6.32 -17.14
CA THR A 95 8.65 5.66 -16.49
C THR A 95 9.35 4.84 -17.57
N LYS A 96 10.59 5.21 -17.94
CA LYS A 96 11.48 4.35 -18.73
C LYS A 96 11.57 2.97 -18.06
N ARG A 97 10.69 2.04 -18.45
CA ARG A 97 11.02 0.62 -18.40
C ARG A 97 12.11 0.46 -19.44
N TYR A 98 13.26 -0.01 -18.97
CA TYR A 98 14.47 -0.39 -19.72
C TYR A 98 14.37 -0.17 -21.23
N ASN A 99 15.23 0.72 -21.77
CA ASN A 99 15.37 0.91 -23.21
C ASN A 99 15.49 -0.46 -23.89
N ASP A 100 14.61 -0.74 -24.85
CA ASP A 100 14.84 -1.76 -25.88
C ASP A 100 16.08 -1.41 -26.72
#